data_AF-A0A452XEW9-F1
#
_entry.id   AF-A0A452XEW9-F1
#
_cell.length_a   1.000
_cell.length_b   1.000
_cell.length_c   1.000
_cell.angle_alpha   90.00
_cell.angle_beta   90.00
_cell.angle_gamma   90.00
#
_symmetry.space_group_name_H-M   'P 1'
#
loop_
_entity.id
_entity.type
_entity.pdbx_description
1 polymer ?
#
loop_
_entity_poly.entity_id
_entity_poly.type
_entity_poly.pdbx_seq_one_letter_code
_entity_poly.pdbx_strand_id
1 'polypeptide(L)' 'WPEVVGKSIKEAREIILKDKPDADIVELPAGSPVTRDFKPNRVCIIVDTVAEAPFTG' A
#
# COMPACT_ATOMS: atom_id res chain seq x y z
N TRP A 1 -4.41 -6.31 -1.29
CA TRP A 1 -5.71 -5.73 -0.90
C TRP A 1 -6.38 -5.05 -2.10
N PRO A 2 -7.13 -5.80 -2.94
CA PRO A 2 -7.93 -5.20 -4.01
C PRO A 2 -9.08 -4.30 -3.52
N GLU A 3 -9.53 -4.45 -2.28
CA GLU A 3 -10.65 -3.72 -1.66
C GLU A 3 -10.32 -2.30 -1.18
N VAL A 4 -9.03 -1.96 -1.09
CA VAL A 4 -8.56 -0.61 -0.75
C VAL A 4 -8.27 0.24 -2.00
N VAL A 5 -8.46 -0.34 -3.19
CA VAL A 5 -8.40 0.37 -4.48
C VAL A 5 -9.51 1.42 -4.54
N GLY A 6 -9.16 2.65 -4.89
CA GLY A 6 -10.06 3.81 -4.86
C GLY A 6 -10.39 4.39 -3.46
N LYS A 7 -9.88 3.81 -2.36
CA LYS A 7 -10.06 4.38 -1.01
C LYS A 7 -9.03 5.45 -0.68
N SER A 8 -9.35 6.29 0.32
CA SER A 8 -8.39 7.26 0.84
C SER A 8 -7.24 6.58 1.58
N ILE A 9 -6.05 7.19 1.58
CA ILE A 9 -4.85 6.67 2.27
C ILE A 9 -5.12 6.33 3.73
N LYS A 10 -5.89 7.17 4.43
CA LYS A 10 -6.26 6.92 5.84
C LYS A 10 -7.05 5.62 6.00
N GLU A 11 -8.07 5.42 5.17
CA GLU A 11 -8.87 4.18 5.19
C GLU A 11 -8.02 2.97 4.78
N ALA A 12 -7.20 3.10 3.72
CA ALA A 12 -6.32 2.03 3.28
C ALA A 12 -5.35 1.62 4.41
N ARG A 13 -4.77 2.60 5.11
CA ARG A 13 -3.92 2.36 6.28
C ARG A 13 -4.65 1.63 7.38
N GLU A 14 -5.85 2.06 7.75
CA GLU A 14 -6.62 1.40 8.79
C GLU A 14 -7.01 -0.03 8.42
N ILE A 15 -7.36 -0.29 7.16
CA ILE A 15 -7.71 -1.63 6.68
C ILE A 15 -6.48 -2.53 6.68
N ILE A 16 -5.35 -2.06 6.13
CA ILE A 16 -4.10 -2.82 6.08
C ILE A 16 -3.56 -3.09 7.50
N LEU A 17 -3.63 -2.11 8.40
CA LEU A 17 -3.16 -2.28 9.79
C LEU A 17 -4.07 -3.22 10.60
N LYS A 18 -5.38 -3.24 10.32
CA LYS A 18 -6.32 -4.19 10.94
C LYS A 18 -6.06 -5.62 10.47
N ASP A 19 -5.77 -5.80 9.18
CA ASP A 19 -5.53 -7.12 8.59
C ASP A 19 -4.12 -7.63 8.90
N LYS A 20 -3.13 -6.73 8.91
CA LYS A 20 -1.73 -7.00 9.24
C LYS A 20 -1.15 -5.86 10.11
N PRO A 21 -1.13 -6.03 11.44
CA PRO A 21 -0.65 -4.99 12.35
C PRO A 21 0.87 -4.74 12.26
N ASP A 22 1.62 -5.67 11.66
CA ASP A 22 3.07 -5.60 11.45
C ASP A 22 3.41 -5.18 10.00
N ALA A 23 2.51 -4.44 9.35
CA ALA A 23 2.70 -3.95 7.99
C ALA A 23 3.43 -2.60 7.98
N ASP A 24 4.59 -2.55 7.32
CA ASP A 24 5.30 -1.31 7.00
C ASP A 24 4.63 -0.64 5.80
N ILE A 25 3.80 0.36 6.07
CA ILE A 25 3.03 1.06 5.02
C ILE A 25 3.86 2.18 4.44
N VAL A 26 4.28 2.02 3.18
CA VAL A 26 5.03 3.02 2.43
C VAL A 26 4.13 3.65 1.38
N GLU A 27 3.98 4.97 1.46
CA GLU A 27 3.26 5.76 0.45
C GLU A 27 4.24 6.16 -0.66
N LEU A 28 3.92 5.83 -1.91
CA LEU A 28 4.73 6.20 -3.07
C LEU A 28 3.85 6.91 -4.10
N PRO A 29 4.21 8.11 -4.58
CA PRO A 29 3.49 8.75 -5.69
C PRO A 29 3.51 7.86 -6.95
N ALA A 30 2.44 7.87 -7.74
CA ALA A 30 2.43 7.19 -9.04
C ALA A 30 3.59 7.67 -9.91
N GLY A 31 4.35 6.72 -10.47
CA GLY A 31 5.56 7.02 -11.24
C GLY A 31 6.84 7.15 -10.40
N SER A 32 6.77 7.09 -9.07
CA SER A 32 7.98 6.97 -8.24
C SER A 32 8.59 5.57 -8.42
N PRO A 33 9.92 5.46 -8.56
CA PRO A 33 10.59 4.18 -8.66
C PRO A 33 10.41 3.41 -7.34
N VAL A 34 9.61 2.34 -7.37
CA VAL A 34 9.48 1.41 -6.25
C VAL A 34 10.75 0.58 -6.18
N THR A 35 11.48 0.66 -5.05
CA THR A 35 12.57 -0.26 -4.77
C THR A 35 12.02 -1.68 -4.72
N ARG A 36 12.45 -2.56 -5.64
CA ARG A 36 12.02 -3.97 -5.72
C ARG A 36 12.67 -4.86 -4.64
N ASP A 37 13.03 -4.27 -3.51
CA ASP A 37 13.54 -5.01 -2.36
C ASP A 37 12.41 -5.86 -1.81
N PHE A 38 12.54 -7.19 -1.88
CA PHE A 38 11.51 -8.08 -1.36
C PHE A 38 11.46 -8.00 0.18
N LYS A 39 10.51 -7.24 0.71
CA LYS A 39 10.25 -7.09 2.14
C LYS A 39 8.84 -7.61 2.41
N PRO A 40 8.68 -8.83 2.97
CA PRO A 40 7.36 -9.45 3.14
C PRO A 40 6.42 -8.69 4.09
N ASN A 41 6.95 -7.77 4.89
CA ASN A 41 6.15 -6.90 5.77
C ASN A 41 5.82 -5.54 5.15
N ARG A 42 6.42 -5.18 4.01
CA ARG A 42 6.23 -3.86 3.41
C ARG A 42 5.03 -3.88 2.47
N VAL A 43 4.13 -2.91 2.66
CA VAL A 43 2.98 -2.67 1.79
C VAL A 43 3.18 -1.32 1.12
N CYS A 44 3.38 -1.33 -0.20
CA CYS A 44 3.50 -0.12 -0.99
C CYS A 44 2.12 0.33 -1.48
N ILE A 45 1.72 1.54 -1.10
CA ILE A 45 0.51 2.21 -1.59
C ILE A 45 0.94 3.21 -2.65
N ILE A 46 0.54 2.98 -3.91
CA ILE A 46 0.84 3.87 -5.03
C ILE A 46 -0.25 4.95 -5.11
N VAL A 47 0.13 6.22 -4.95
CA VAL A 47 -0.75 7.36 -4.73
C VAL A 47 -0.88 8.19 -6.02
N ASP A 48 -2.06 8.15 -6.63
CA ASP A 48 -2.63 9.24 -7.45
C ASP A 48 -4.18 9.26 -7.37
N THR A 49 -4.77 8.70 -6.29
CA THR A 49 -5.91 7.74 -6.26
C THR A 49 -5.32 6.33 -6.25
N VAL A 50 -5.78 5.42 -5.40
CA VAL A 50 -5.24 4.04 -5.36
C VAL A 50 -5.60 3.39 -6.69
N ALA A 51 -4.75 3.58 -7.69
CA ALA A 51 -4.95 3.18 -9.08
C ALA A 51 -4.69 1.68 -9.25
N GLU A 52 -3.93 1.12 -8.33
CA GLU A 52 -3.48 -0.26 -8.36
C GLU A 52 -3.64 -0.91 -6.99
N ALA A 53 -3.97 -2.20 -6.98
CA ALA A 53 -4.16 -2.94 -5.75
C ALA A 53 -2.85 -3.03 -4.97
N PRO A 54 -2.77 -2.55 -3.71
CA PRO A 54 -1.58 -2.70 -2.91
C PRO A 54 -1.26 -4.18 -2.72
N PHE A 55 0.00 -4.51 -2.94
CA PHE A 55 0.58 -5.82 -2.78
C PHE A 55 1.76 -5.75 -1.82
N THR A 56 2.04 -6.88 -1.16
CA THR A 56 3.25 -7.04 -0.36
C THR A 56 4.45 -7.22 -1.29
N GLY A 57 5.46 -6.37 -1.14
CA GLY A 57 6.60 -6.24 -2.06
C GLY A 57 7.86 -5.81 -1.35
#